data_AF-A0A0Z8GP10-F1
#
_entry.id   AF-A0A0Z8GP10-F1
#
_cell.length_a   1.000
_cell.length_b   1.000
_cell.length_c   1.000
_cell.angle_alpha   90.00
_cell.angle_beta   90.00
_cell.angle_gamma   90.00
#
_symmetry.space_group_name_H-M   'P 1'
#
loop_
_entity.id
_entity.type
_entity.pdbx_description
1 polymer ?
#
loop_
_entity_poly.entity_id
_entity_poly.type
_entity_poly.pdbx_seq_one_letter_code
_entity_poly.pdbx_strand_id
1 'polypeptide(L)'
;MTTKTYFMRSFNFILNLLLIAPILYLFGWLFNSLSIQLNTNTLFKLETVTTITDKISSISYGLALICLSLSLVLIGIEIVKRWKTDTLMNYVKSVYHTFSLRNFLFQREKVQKVTSPEHQTVPTSTPVNNGFNRAVRKCIVDIQTDSVTIFIKVPRDQQGQKILKDMEALLKEEIASQHTDYYFSSPIRVRNQLWFIGKKR
;
A
#
# COMPACT_ATOMS: atom_id res chain seq x y z
N MET A 1 0.33 -14.84 -21.47
CA MET A 1 0.45 -14.91 -19.99
C MET A 1 0.57 -13.49 -19.45
N THR A 2 -0.29 -13.07 -18.53
CA THR A 2 -0.21 -11.72 -17.93
C THR A 2 0.88 -11.71 -16.85
N THR A 3 1.92 -10.92 -17.04
CA THR A 3 3.04 -10.80 -16.09
C THR A 3 3.08 -9.41 -15.49
N LYS A 4 3.35 -9.33 -14.18
CA LYS A 4 3.54 -8.04 -13.50
C LYS A 4 4.67 -7.24 -14.11
N THR A 5 4.41 -5.97 -14.40
CA THR A 5 5.39 -4.95 -14.78
C THR A 5 6.35 -4.67 -13.62
N TYR A 6 7.43 -3.93 -13.88
CA TYR A 6 8.38 -3.55 -12.82
C TYR A 6 7.67 -2.71 -11.75
N PHE A 7 6.90 -1.68 -12.17
CA PHE A 7 6.03 -0.89 -11.28
C PHE A 7 5.24 -1.77 -10.31
N MET A 8 4.50 -2.75 -10.84
CA MET A 8 3.67 -3.64 -10.00
C MET A 8 4.46 -4.51 -9.03
N ARG A 9 5.73 -4.78 -9.28
CA ARG A 9 6.59 -5.57 -8.39
C ARG A 9 7.22 -4.69 -7.32
N SER A 10 7.70 -3.51 -7.70
CA SER A 10 8.46 -2.61 -6.83
C SER A 10 7.56 -1.71 -5.97
N PHE A 11 6.35 -1.35 -6.42
CA PHE A 11 5.50 -0.33 -5.79
C PHE A 11 5.29 -0.53 -4.28
N ASN A 12 4.86 -1.73 -3.84
CA ASN A 12 4.64 -1.99 -2.41
C ASN A 12 5.92 -1.96 -1.59
N PHE A 13 7.04 -2.38 -2.19
CA PHE A 13 8.33 -2.36 -1.53
C PHE A 13 8.82 -0.93 -1.35
N ILE A 14 8.75 -0.11 -2.40
CA ILE A 14 9.04 1.34 -2.36
C ILE A 14 8.15 2.03 -1.32
N LEU A 15 6.85 1.77 -1.34
CA LEU A 15 5.90 2.35 -0.40
C LEU A 15 6.26 2.02 1.06
N ASN A 16 6.60 0.76 1.34
CA ASN A 16 7.01 0.35 2.69
C ASN A 16 8.33 1.04 3.13
N LEU A 17 9.32 1.15 2.23
CA LEU A 17 10.57 1.86 2.52
C LEU A 17 10.31 3.34 2.86
N LEU A 18 9.47 4.01 2.07
CA LEU A 18 9.08 5.40 2.30
C LEU A 18 8.29 5.60 3.60
N LEU A 19 7.51 4.62 4.03
CA LEU A 19 6.77 4.68 5.31
C LEU A 19 7.68 4.42 6.52
N ILE A 20 8.66 3.52 6.40
CA ILE A 20 9.56 3.15 7.50
C ILE A 20 10.62 4.22 7.76
N ALA A 21 11.16 4.85 6.71
CA ALA A 21 12.19 5.87 6.82
C ALA A 21 11.88 7.01 7.81
N PRO A 22 10.73 7.70 7.75
CA PRO A 22 10.41 8.77 8.70
C PRO A 22 10.21 8.24 10.12
N ILE A 23 9.70 7.02 10.29
CA ILE A 23 9.55 6.38 11.60
C ILE A 23 10.93 6.15 12.24
N LEU A 24 11.88 5.63 11.47
CA LEU A 24 13.27 5.44 11.93
C LEU A 24 13.94 6.76 12.28
N TYR A 25 13.71 7.80 11.47
CA TYR A 25 14.25 9.13 11.73
C TYR A 25 13.69 9.71 13.04
N LEU A 26 12.37 9.61 13.25
CA LEU A 26 11.73 10.04 14.51
C LEU A 26 12.26 9.25 15.70
N PHE A 27 12.45 7.94 15.54
CA PHE A 27 13.03 7.10 16.60
C PHE A 27 14.46 7.55 16.94
N GLY A 28 15.31 7.78 15.94
CA GLY A 28 16.65 8.32 16.14
C GLY A 28 16.65 9.66 16.87
N TRP A 29 15.71 10.55 16.53
CA TRP A 29 15.53 11.84 17.19
C TRP A 29 15.10 11.73 18.65
N LEU A 30 14.20 10.80 18.98
CA LEU A 30 13.77 10.56 20.36
C LEU A 30 14.94 10.08 21.22
N PHE A 31 15.73 9.12 20.73
CA PHE A 31 16.90 8.62 21.46
C PHE A 31 17.97 9.71 21.62
N ASN A 32 18.27 10.47 20.57
CA ASN A 32 19.21 11.60 20.70
C ASN A 32 18.76 12.61 21.77
N SER A 33 17.47 12.97 21.75
CA SER A 33 16.89 13.90 22.74
C SER A 33 16.98 13.35 24.16
N LEU A 34 16.72 12.04 24.35
CA LEU A 34 16.88 11.38 25.64
C LEU A 34 18.34 11.39 26.11
N SER A 35 19.30 11.15 25.22
CA SER A 35 20.73 11.17 25.54
C SER A 35 21.18 12.55 26.01
N ILE A 36 20.75 13.60 25.32
CA ILE A 36 21.03 15.00 25.70
C ILE A 36 20.48 15.28 27.11
N GLN A 37 19.23 14.91 27.39
CA GLN A 37 18.63 15.10 28.71
C GLN A 37 19.41 14.34 29.80
N LEU A 38 19.77 13.08 29.56
CA LEU A 38 20.55 12.27 30.51
C LEU A 38 21.94 12.86 30.78
N ASN A 39 22.60 13.42 29.77
CA ASN A 39 23.91 14.03 29.92
C ASN A 39 23.87 15.39 30.68
N THR A 40 22.78 16.15 30.50
CA THR A 40 22.59 17.44 31.20
C THR A 40 22.17 17.30 32.67
N ASN A 41 21.63 16.14 33.07
CA ASN A 41 21.20 15.91 34.45
C ASN A 41 22.40 15.68 35.37
N THR A 42 22.59 16.57 36.34
CA THR A 42 23.71 16.52 37.29
C THR A 42 23.53 15.51 38.43
N LEU A 43 22.31 15.00 38.64
CA LEU A 43 21.97 14.11 39.75
C LEU A 43 22.38 12.64 39.53
N PHE A 44 22.36 12.16 38.29
CA PHE A 44 22.70 10.77 37.94
C PHE A 44 23.47 10.73 36.62
N LYS A 45 24.81 10.63 36.70
CA LYS A 45 25.65 10.47 35.52
C LYS A 45 25.59 9.02 35.02
N LEU A 46 24.72 8.77 34.05
CA LEU A 46 24.50 7.46 33.44
C LEU A 46 25.26 7.32 32.12
N GLU A 47 26.59 7.45 32.17
CA GLU A 47 27.48 7.51 30.99
C GLU A 47 27.36 6.29 30.07
N THR A 48 27.13 5.09 30.64
CA THR A 48 26.87 3.89 29.84
C THR A 48 25.56 3.98 29.07
N VAL A 49 24.51 4.55 29.68
CA VAL A 49 23.18 4.68 29.08
C VAL A 49 23.16 5.75 27.98
N THR A 50 23.84 6.89 28.20
CA THR A 50 23.98 7.93 27.15
C THR A 50 24.70 7.36 25.93
N THR A 51 25.83 6.66 26.14
CA THR A 51 26.59 6.02 25.05
C THR A 51 25.76 5.00 24.26
N ILE A 52 24.94 4.20 24.94
CA ILE A 52 24.03 3.25 24.27
C ILE A 52 22.96 4.00 23.47
N THR A 53 22.39 5.04 24.05
CA THR A 53 21.30 5.84 23.46
C THR A 53 21.80 6.57 22.20
N ASP A 54 23.00 7.14 22.23
CA ASP A 54 23.66 7.77 21.08
C ASP A 54 23.91 6.78 19.94
N LYS A 55 24.39 5.58 20.27
CA LYS A 55 24.59 4.51 19.28
C LYS A 55 23.27 4.10 18.62
N ILE A 56 22.20 3.92 19.40
CA ILE A 56 20.86 3.60 18.87
C ILE A 56 20.37 4.70 17.95
N SER A 57 20.56 5.97 18.34
CA SER A 57 20.20 7.12 17.52
C SER A 57 20.94 7.11 16.18
N SER A 58 22.27 6.98 16.20
CA SER A 58 23.10 6.94 14.99
C SER A 58 22.73 5.80 14.05
N ILE A 59 22.47 4.60 14.59
CA ILE A 59 22.02 3.45 13.79
C ILE A 59 20.67 3.74 13.14
N SER A 60 19.74 4.32 13.91
CA SER A 60 18.39 4.65 13.41
C SER A 60 18.45 5.66 12.25
N TYR A 61 19.29 6.70 12.36
CA TYR A 61 19.51 7.65 11.28
C TYR A 61 20.17 7.02 10.05
N GLY A 62 21.18 6.17 10.25
CA GLY A 62 21.83 5.43 9.17
C GLY A 62 20.84 4.55 8.41
N LEU A 63 20.00 3.79 9.11
CA LEU A 63 18.95 2.97 8.51
C LEU A 63 17.91 3.81 7.77
N ALA A 64 17.48 4.94 8.33
CA ALA A 64 16.56 5.86 7.66
C ALA A 64 17.12 6.36 6.32
N LEU A 65 18.40 6.75 6.29
CA LEU A 65 19.08 7.20 5.08
C LEU A 65 19.21 6.08 4.04
N ILE A 66 19.52 4.85 4.46
CA ILE A 66 19.56 3.67 3.57
C ILE A 66 18.18 3.40 2.96
N CYS A 67 17.11 3.44 3.77
CA CYS A 67 15.74 3.24 3.26
C CYS A 67 15.35 4.31 2.23
N LEU A 68 15.67 5.58 2.49
CA LEU A 68 15.38 6.68 1.56
C LEU A 68 16.20 6.55 0.27
N SER A 69 17.51 6.37 0.35
CA SER A 69 18.37 6.22 -0.82
C SER A 69 17.97 5.03 -1.69
N LEU A 70 17.68 3.88 -1.08
CA LEU A 70 17.18 2.71 -1.80
C LEU A 70 15.84 2.98 -2.50
N SER A 71 14.92 3.68 -1.83
CA SER A 71 13.63 4.04 -2.44
C SER A 71 13.82 4.96 -3.65
N LEU A 72 14.72 5.93 -3.58
CA LEU A 72 15.04 6.85 -4.69
C LEU A 72 15.66 6.10 -5.87
N VAL A 73 16.59 5.18 -5.63
CA VAL A 73 17.18 4.34 -6.69
C VAL A 73 16.11 3.51 -7.40
N LEU A 74 15.20 2.88 -6.65
CA LEU A 74 14.15 2.05 -7.24
C LEU A 74 13.13 2.86 -8.05
N ILE A 75 12.79 4.07 -7.58
CA ILE A 75 11.95 5.03 -8.32
C ILE A 75 12.68 5.50 -9.58
N GLY A 76 13.97 5.82 -9.47
CA GLY A 76 14.82 6.21 -10.61
C GLY A 76 14.87 5.15 -11.71
N ILE A 77 15.01 3.87 -11.34
CA ILE A 77 14.96 2.75 -12.30
C ILE A 77 13.62 2.72 -13.04
N GLU A 78 12.49 2.94 -12.36
CA GLU A 78 11.17 2.97 -12.99
C GLU A 78 11.01 4.19 -13.92
N ILE A 79 11.48 5.36 -13.50
CA ILE A 79 11.49 6.59 -14.31
C ILE A 79 12.27 6.38 -15.60
N VAL A 80 13.48 5.82 -15.51
CA VAL A 80 14.34 5.54 -16.69
C VAL A 80 13.67 4.53 -17.63
N LYS A 81 13.00 3.50 -17.09
CA LYS A 81 12.24 2.55 -17.91
C LYS A 81 11.09 3.23 -18.64
N ARG A 82 10.29 4.03 -17.92
CA ARG A 82 9.15 4.73 -18.51
C ARG A 82 9.56 5.77 -19.52
N TRP A 83 10.68 6.47 -19.34
CA TRP A 83 11.15 7.45 -20.33
C TRP A 83 11.25 6.85 -21.74
N LYS A 84 11.62 5.56 -21.85
CA LYS A 84 11.77 4.89 -23.14
C LYS A 84 10.45 4.44 -23.78
N THR A 85 9.37 4.32 -23.00
CA THR A 85 8.15 3.60 -23.44
C THR A 85 6.84 4.32 -23.13
N ASP A 86 6.85 5.35 -22.27
CA ASP A 86 5.67 5.91 -21.61
C ASP A 86 5.93 7.35 -21.11
N THR A 87 4.91 8.00 -20.56
CA THR A 87 5.02 9.35 -19.99
C THR A 87 5.16 9.32 -18.46
N LEU A 88 5.89 10.30 -17.90
CA LEU A 88 5.99 10.45 -16.43
C LEU A 88 4.65 10.77 -15.78
N MET A 89 3.74 11.43 -16.51
CA MET A 89 2.38 11.69 -16.02
C MET A 89 1.62 10.39 -15.75
N ASN A 90 1.83 9.36 -16.58
CA ASN A 90 1.22 8.05 -16.38
C ASN A 90 1.74 7.33 -15.12
N TYR A 91 2.98 7.56 -14.72
CA TYR A 91 3.48 7.09 -13.42
C TYR A 91 2.69 7.72 -12.26
N VAL A 92 2.53 9.05 -12.25
CA VAL A 92 1.77 9.75 -11.20
C VAL A 92 0.32 9.27 -11.16
N LYS A 93 -0.32 9.13 -12.33
CA LYS A 93 -1.67 8.56 -12.44
C LYS A 93 -1.72 7.13 -11.88
N SER A 94 -0.75 6.28 -12.20
CA SER A 94 -0.68 4.90 -11.69
C SER A 94 -0.62 4.86 -10.16
N VAL A 95 0.18 5.74 -9.55
CA VAL A 95 0.25 5.89 -8.09
C VAL A 95 -1.11 6.33 -7.52
N TYR A 96 -1.69 7.39 -8.07
CA TYR A 96 -2.97 7.94 -7.63
C TYR A 96 -4.11 6.91 -7.71
N HIS A 97 -4.30 6.27 -8.87
CA HIS A 97 -5.35 5.28 -9.08
C HIS A 97 -5.11 4.00 -8.26
N THR A 98 -3.85 3.66 -7.96
CA THR A 98 -3.56 2.56 -7.02
C THR A 98 -4.11 2.87 -5.62
N PHE A 99 -3.93 4.09 -5.12
CA PHE A 99 -4.51 4.48 -3.83
C PHE A 99 -6.02 4.61 -3.87
N SER A 100 -6.58 5.20 -4.93
CA SER A 100 -8.03 5.30 -5.14
C SER A 100 -8.69 3.92 -5.11
N LEU A 101 -8.16 2.97 -5.90
CA LEU A 101 -8.65 1.59 -5.94
C LEU A 101 -8.56 0.90 -4.58
N ARG A 102 -7.46 1.10 -3.84
CA ARG A 102 -7.31 0.54 -2.49
C ARG A 102 -8.34 1.10 -1.54
N ASN A 103 -8.62 2.40 -1.59
CA ASN A 103 -9.61 3.04 -0.74
C ASN A 103 -11.03 2.55 -1.08
N PHE A 104 -11.37 2.43 -2.36
CA PHE A 104 -12.63 1.87 -2.83
C PHE A 104 -12.85 0.43 -2.36
N LEU A 105 -11.81 -0.40 -2.47
CA LEU A 105 -11.87 -1.80 -2.05
C LEU A 105 -11.79 -1.99 -0.54
N PHE A 106 -11.38 -0.99 0.25
CA PHE A 106 -11.14 -1.21 1.67
C PHE A 106 -12.45 -1.46 2.43
N GLN A 107 -12.62 -2.65 3.00
CA GLN A 107 -13.79 -2.97 3.82
C GLN A 107 -13.62 -2.31 5.19
N ARG A 108 -14.46 -1.30 5.47
CA ARG A 108 -14.60 -0.69 6.80
C ARG A 108 -15.63 -1.50 7.59
N GLU A 109 -15.48 -1.57 8.90
CA GLU A 109 -16.48 -2.19 9.78
C GLU A 109 -17.86 -1.61 9.50
N LYS A 110 -18.77 -2.44 8.99
CA LYS A 110 -20.19 -2.12 9.00
C LYS A 110 -20.75 -2.71 10.29
N VAL A 111 -20.99 -1.87 11.29
CA VAL A 111 -21.91 -2.22 12.37
C VAL A 111 -23.30 -2.23 11.75
N GLN A 112 -23.70 -3.35 11.14
CA GLN A 112 -25.08 -3.56 10.78
C GLN A 112 -25.86 -3.78 12.06
N LYS A 113 -26.68 -2.81 12.45
CA LYS A 113 -27.73 -3.02 13.45
C LYS A 113 -28.80 -3.87 12.79
N VAL A 114 -28.73 -5.19 12.97
CA VAL A 114 -29.81 -6.09 12.55
C VAL A 114 -30.85 -6.06 13.66
N THR A 115 -32.01 -5.44 13.40
CA THR A 115 -33.14 -5.50 14.32
C THR A 115 -33.83 -6.84 14.12
N SER A 116 -33.66 -7.77 15.07
CA SER A 116 -34.45 -9.00 15.14
C SER A 116 -35.89 -8.67 15.58
N PRO A 117 -36.93 -9.42 15.15
CA PRO A 117 -38.31 -9.21 15.58
C PRO A 117 -38.53 -9.25 17.10
N GLU A 118 -37.59 -9.79 17.88
CA GLU A 118 -37.67 -9.96 19.34
C GLU A 118 -37.01 -8.84 20.18
N HIS A 119 -36.74 -7.66 19.62
CA HIS A 119 -36.12 -6.53 20.37
C HIS A 119 -34.75 -6.86 21.03
N GLN A 120 -34.08 -7.93 20.62
CA GLN A 120 -32.69 -8.17 20.97
C GLN A 120 -31.79 -7.52 19.91
N THR A 121 -31.21 -6.36 20.23
CA THR A 121 -30.16 -5.74 19.44
C THR A 121 -28.85 -6.47 19.73
N VAL A 122 -28.64 -7.62 19.10
CA VAL A 122 -27.31 -8.25 19.08
C VAL A 122 -26.49 -7.51 18.03
N PRO A 123 -25.41 -6.78 18.40
CA PRO A 123 -24.52 -6.18 17.41
C PRO A 123 -23.82 -7.32 16.66
N THR A 124 -24.39 -7.72 15.53
CA THR A 124 -23.72 -8.62 14.58
C THR A 124 -22.68 -7.78 13.85
N SER A 125 -21.61 -7.43 14.55
CA SER A 125 -20.41 -6.91 13.90
C SER A 125 -19.96 -7.99 12.92
N THR A 126 -20.08 -7.73 11.63
CA THR A 126 -19.48 -8.64 10.65
C THR A 126 -17.98 -8.45 10.83
N PRO A 127 -17.23 -9.46 11.30
CA PRO A 127 -15.83 -9.29 11.62
C PRO A 127 -15.11 -8.77 10.37
N VAL A 128 -14.24 -7.77 10.55
CA VAL A 128 -13.39 -7.27 9.45
C VAL A 128 -12.70 -8.48 8.85
N ASN A 129 -12.93 -8.69 7.55
CA ASN A 129 -12.17 -9.71 6.87
C ASN A 129 -10.74 -9.20 6.63
N ASN A 130 -9.90 -9.40 7.65
CA ASN A 130 -8.48 -9.07 7.63
C ASN A 130 -7.77 -9.74 6.44
N GLY A 131 -8.24 -10.90 5.99
CA GLY A 131 -7.76 -11.59 4.79
C GLY A 131 -8.02 -10.81 3.51
N PHE A 132 -9.24 -10.28 3.36
CA PHE A 132 -9.63 -9.42 2.23
C PHE A 132 -8.83 -8.11 2.22
N ASN A 133 -8.83 -7.36 3.33
CA ASN A 133 -8.11 -6.07 3.41
C ASN A 133 -6.59 -6.23 3.21
N ARG A 134 -6.01 -7.36 3.65
CA ARG A 134 -4.60 -7.69 3.35
C ARG A 134 -4.36 -7.92 1.86
N ALA A 135 -5.34 -8.46 1.13
CA ALA A 135 -5.26 -8.62 -0.31
C ALA A 135 -5.42 -7.28 -1.04
N VAL A 136 -6.34 -6.41 -0.58
CA VAL A 136 -6.55 -5.05 -1.10
C VAL A 136 -5.27 -4.21 -1.06
N ARG A 137 -4.51 -4.28 0.05
CA ARG A 137 -3.20 -3.59 0.17
C ARG A 137 -2.18 -4.00 -0.91
N LYS A 138 -2.40 -5.12 -1.60
CA LYS A 138 -1.52 -5.62 -2.68
C LYS A 138 -2.04 -5.30 -4.07
N CYS A 139 -3.20 -4.65 -4.21
CA CYS A 139 -3.76 -4.21 -5.48
C CYS A 139 -2.94 -3.04 -6.05
N ILE A 140 -2.79 -3.02 -7.37
CA ILE A 140 -1.97 -2.04 -8.09
C ILE A 140 -2.62 -1.73 -9.45
N VAL A 141 -2.67 -0.46 -9.81
CA VAL A 141 -3.10 0.04 -11.12
C VAL A 141 -1.86 0.57 -11.84
N ASP A 142 -1.54 0.01 -12.99
CA ASP A 142 -0.46 0.45 -13.86
C ASP A 142 -1.04 1.03 -15.15
N ILE A 143 -0.91 2.34 -15.32
CA ILE A 143 -1.38 3.10 -16.47
C ILE A 143 -0.15 3.37 -17.34
N GLN A 144 -0.28 3.03 -18.62
CA GLN A 144 0.69 3.31 -19.67
C GLN A 144 -0.06 3.97 -20.83
N THR A 145 0.65 4.59 -21.77
CA THR A 145 0.06 5.32 -22.91
C THR A 145 -1.06 4.56 -23.63
N ASP A 146 -0.87 3.25 -23.88
CA ASP A 146 -1.81 2.46 -24.69
C ASP A 146 -2.60 1.42 -23.90
N SER A 147 -2.34 1.29 -22.59
CA SER A 147 -3.02 0.30 -21.78
C SER A 147 -3.06 0.63 -20.30
N VAL A 148 -4.14 0.18 -19.67
CA VAL A 148 -4.29 0.19 -18.20
C VAL A 148 -4.33 -1.25 -17.73
N THR A 149 -3.38 -1.64 -16.88
CA THR A 149 -3.35 -2.98 -16.29
C THR A 149 -3.61 -2.88 -14.81
N ILE A 150 -4.65 -3.56 -14.35
CA ILE A 150 -5.04 -3.59 -12.95
C ILE A 150 -4.81 -4.98 -12.40
N PHE A 151 -4.03 -5.04 -11.33
CA PHE A 151 -3.70 -6.25 -10.61
C PHE A 151 -4.42 -6.25 -9.27
N ILE A 152 -5.21 -7.29 -9.02
CA ILE A 152 -5.88 -7.52 -7.74
C ILE A 152 -5.42 -8.87 -7.18
N LYS A 153 -4.98 -8.87 -5.92
CA LYS A 153 -4.63 -10.11 -5.23
C LYS A 153 -5.92 -10.80 -4.80
N VAL A 154 -6.09 -12.06 -5.18
CA VAL A 154 -7.22 -12.85 -4.67
C VAL A 154 -6.93 -13.27 -3.21
N PRO A 155 -7.85 -13.01 -2.27
CA PRO A 155 -7.76 -13.46 -0.88
C PRO A 155 -7.64 -14.98 -0.79
N ARG A 156 -7.02 -15.48 0.28
CA ARG A 156 -6.85 -16.94 0.47
C ARG A 156 -8.06 -17.58 1.14
N ASP A 157 -8.71 -16.85 2.04
CA ASP A 157 -9.89 -17.26 2.78
C ASP A 157 -11.16 -17.21 1.92
N GLN A 158 -12.11 -18.10 2.20
CA GLN A 158 -13.35 -18.23 1.43
C GLN A 158 -14.22 -16.97 1.52
N GLN A 159 -14.30 -16.37 2.71
CA GLN A 159 -15.07 -15.15 2.93
C GLN A 159 -14.55 -14.00 2.07
N GLY A 160 -13.23 -13.85 1.94
CA GLY A 160 -12.61 -12.78 1.17
C GLY A 160 -12.78 -13.01 -0.32
N GLN A 161 -12.75 -14.27 -0.76
CA GLN A 161 -13.07 -14.61 -2.13
C GLN A 161 -14.53 -14.31 -2.49
N LYS A 162 -15.47 -14.55 -1.56
CA LYS A 162 -16.87 -14.17 -1.73
C LYS A 162 -17.02 -12.65 -1.86
N ILE A 163 -16.43 -11.88 -0.94
CA ILE A 163 -16.45 -10.41 -1.00
C ILE A 163 -15.87 -9.91 -2.33
N LEU A 164 -14.75 -10.45 -2.79
CA LEU A 164 -14.14 -10.06 -4.06
C LEU A 164 -15.10 -10.30 -5.24
N LYS A 165 -15.77 -11.45 -5.26
CA LYS A 165 -16.72 -11.83 -6.31
C LYS A 165 -17.94 -10.91 -6.31
N ASP A 166 -18.46 -10.59 -5.13
CA ASP A 166 -19.62 -9.70 -4.98
C ASP A 166 -19.29 -8.26 -5.42
N MET A 167 -18.04 -7.82 -5.23
CA MET A 167 -17.57 -6.49 -5.64
C MET A 167 -17.14 -6.39 -7.12
N GLU A 168 -17.04 -7.50 -7.85
CA GLU A 168 -16.42 -7.54 -9.18
C GLU A 168 -17.15 -6.68 -10.22
N ALA A 169 -18.49 -6.68 -10.17
CA ALA A 169 -19.32 -5.85 -11.04
C ALA A 169 -19.11 -4.36 -10.78
N LEU A 170 -19.21 -3.95 -9.50
CA LEU A 170 -18.98 -2.56 -9.07
C LEU A 170 -17.56 -2.10 -9.39
N LEU A 171 -16.58 -2.99 -9.24
CA LEU A 171 -15.19 -2.72 -9.55
C LEU A 171 -14.99 -2.49 -11.06
N LYS A 172 -15.66 -3.26 -11.92
CA LYS A 172 -15.62 -3.05 -13.36
C LYS A 172 -16.19 -1.68 -13.75
N GLU A 173 -17.30 -1.29 -13.13
CA GLU A 173 -17.91 0.03 -13.34
C GLU A 173 -16.99 1.16 -12.87
N GLU A 174 -16.43 1.06 -11.66
CA GLU A 174 -15.49 2.04 -11.10
C GLU A 174 -14.23 2.21 -11.97
N ILE A 175 -13.70 1.10 -12.46
CA ILE A 175 -12.54 1.11 -13.36
C ILE A 175 -12.87 1.78 -14.70
N ALA A 176 -14.02 1.45 -15.28
CA ALA A 176 -14.45 2.01 -16.55
C ALA A 176 -14.79 3.51 -16.44
N SER A 177 -15.38 3.94 -15.32
CA SER A 177 -15.71 5.36 -15.07
C SER A 177 -14.45 6.20 -14.84
N GLN A 178 -13.44 5.67 -14.15
CA GLN A 178 -12.17 6.37 -13.92
C GLN A 178 -11.27 6.43 -15.17
N HIS A 179 -11.52 5.60 -16.17
CA HIS A 179 -10.66 5.43 -17.35
C HIS A 179 -11.49 5.42 -18.64
N THR A 180 -12.23 6.51 -18.89
CA THR A 180 -13.14 6.66 -20.03
C THR A 180 -12.49 6.44 -21.40
N ASP A 181 -11.19 6.73 -21.52
CA ASP A 181 -10.42 6.63 -22.76
C ASP A 181 -9.95 5.19 -23.07
N TYR A 182 -10.37 4.21 -22.28
CA TYR A 182 -9.96 2.81 -22.42
C TYR A 182 -11.17 1.87 -22.50
N TYR A 183 -11.03 0.80 -23.29
CA TYR A 183 -11.93 -0.36 -23.32
C TYR A 183 -11.37 -1.46 -22.43
N PHE A 184 -12.14 -1.87 -21.41
CA PHE A 184 -11.74 -2.95 -20.50
C PHE A 184 -12.26 -4.31 -20.97
N SER A 185 -11.37 -5.30 -20.99
CA SER A 185 -11.73 -6.69 -21.20
C SER A 185 -12.47 -7.27 -19.99
N SER A 186 -13.07 -8.45 -20.18
CA SER A 186 -13.51 -9.27 -19.05
C SER A 186 -12.34 -9.59 -18.11
N PRO A 187 -12.59 -9.70 -16.79
CA PRO A 187 -11.57 -10.04 -15.82
C PRO A 187 -10.94 -11.41 -16.10
N ILE A 188 -9.62 -11.48 -15.98
CA ILE A 188 -8.86 -12.71 -16.20
C ILE A 188 -8.30 -13.18 -14.86
N ARG A 189 -8.75 -14.35 -14.39
CA ARG A 189 -8.23 -14.97 -13.18
C ARG A 189 -7.11 -15.95 -13.50
N VAL A 190 -5.93 -15.70 -12.94
CA VAL A 190 -4.75 -16.58 -13.07
C VAL A 190 -4.29 -16.97 -11.66
N ARG A 191 -4.60 -18.20 -11.24
CA ARG A 191 -4.33 -18.71 -9.88
C ARG A 191 -4.95 -17.77 -8.82
N ASN A 192 -4.13 -17.13 -8.00
CA ASN A 192 -4.54 -16.23 -6.92
C ASN A 192 -4.36 -14.75 -7.31
N GLN A 193 -4.64 -14.43 -8.58
CA GLN A 193 -4.49 -13.11 -9.18
C GLN A 193 -5.69 -12.85 -10.08
N LEU A 194 -6.26 -11.67 -9.99
CA LEU A 194 -7.33 -11.18 -10.84
C LEU A 194 -6.81 -9.97 -11.61
N TRP A 195 -7.02 -9.98 -12.92
CA TRP A 195 -6.47 -8.98 -13.84
C TRP A 195 -7.59 -8.30 -14.62
N PHE A 196 -7.54 -6.97 -14.70
CA PHE A 196 -8.32 -6.20 -15.66
C PHE A 196 -7.36 -5.49 -16.60
N ILE A 197 -7.63 -5.57 -17.90
CA ILE A 197 -6.78 -4.99 -18.93
C ILE A 197 -7.64 -4.06 -19.78
N GLY A 198 -7.29 -2.79 -19.74
CA GLY A 198 -7.81 -1.74 -20.60
C GLY A 198 -6.88 -1.51 -21.79
N LYS A 199 -7.44 -1.36 -22.99
CA LYS A 199 -6.73 -0.86 -24.18
C LYS A 199 -7.29 0.49 -24.57
N LYS A 200 -6.42 1.41 -24.98
CA LYS A 200 -6.84 2.75 -25.41
C LYS A 200 -7.80 2.63 -26.60
N ARG A 201 -8.83 3.50 -26.62
CA ARG A 201 -9.78 3.58 -27.73
C ARG A 201 -9.12 4.06 -29.02
#